data_AF-A0A3R8NWH9-F1
#
_entry.id   AF-A0A3R8NWH9-F1
#
_cell.length_a   1.000
_cell.length_b   1.000
_cell.length_c   1.000
_cell.angle_alpha   90.00
_cell.angle_beta   90.00
_cell.angle_gamma   90.00
#
_symmetry.space_group_name_H-M   'P 1'
#
loop_
_entity.id
_entity.type
_entity.pdbx_description
1 polymer ?
#
loop_
_entity_poly.entity_id
_entity_poly.type
_entity_poly.pdbx_seq_one_letter_code
_entity_poly.pdbx_strand_id
1 'polypeptide(L)' 'MRKEARVRADQADALAQLTRRRSRDRTDHTERITDNTLIRVAVDLLLAHADQLHGNTEDELRESVTHRLTDSGSL' A
#
# COMPACT_ATOMS: atom_id res chain seq x y z
N MET A 1 7.94 -4.55 19.15
CA MET A 1 8.26 -5.76 18.37
C MET A 1 8.37 -5.37 16.91
N ARG A 2 9.44 -5.77 16.21
CA ARG A 2 9.64 -5.53 14.77
C ARG A 2 9.14 -6.76 14.00
N LYS A 3 8.29 -6.56 12.99
CA LYS A 3 7.96 -7.58 11.99
C LYS A 3 8.71 -7.25 10.69
N GLU A 4 9.25 -8.26 10.04
CA GLU A 4 9.88 -8.12 8.73
C GLU A 4 8.89 -8.54 7.65
N ALA A 5 8.66 -7.66 6.68
CA ALA A 5 7.82 -7.95 5.52
C ALA A 5 8.71 -8.36 4.34
N ARG A 6 8.36 -9.47 3.68
CA ARG A 6 8.99 -9.84 2.42
C ARG A 6 8.29 -9.08 1.30
N VAL A 7 9.04 -8.24 0.61
CA VAL A 7 8.57 -7.43 -0.51
C VAL A 7 9.19 -8.01 -1.79
N ARG A 8 8.37 -8.23 -2.82
CA ARG A 8 8.84 -8.69 -4.14
C ARG A 8 9.65 -7.58 -4.84
N ALA A 9 10.53 -7.92 -5.77
CA ALA A 9 11.43 -6.95 -6.40
C ALA A 9 10.67 -5.82 -7.13
N ASP A 10 9.62 -6.18 -7.87
CA ASP A 10 8.71 -5.26 -8.55
C ASP A 10 7.99 -4.33 -7.55
N GLN A 11 7.55 -4.86 -6.41
CA GLN A 11 6.94 -4.06 -5.35
C GLN A 11 7.94 -3.07 -4.73
N ALA A 12 9.19 -3.46 -4.54
CA ALA A 12 10.23 -2.59 -4.01
C ALA A 12 10.52 -1.43 -4.98
N ASP A 13 10.64 -1.71 -6.28
CA ASP A 13 10.85 -0.70 -7.31
C ASP A 13 9.65 0.27 -7.40
N ALA A 14 8.42 -0.26 -7.34
CA ALA A 14 7.21 0.55 -7.34
C ALA A 14 7.11 1.44 -6.10
N LEU A 15 7.43 0.92 -4.91
CA LEU A 15 7.46 1.69 -3.66
C LEU A 15 8.51 2.80 -3.74
N ALA A 16 9.73 2.51 -4.20
CA ALA A 16 10.78 3.51 -4.33
C ALA A 16 10.37 4.64 -5.29
N GLN A 17 9.73 4.31 -6.42
CA GLN A 17 9.18 5.30 -7.35
C GLN A 17 8.09 6.15 -6.71
N LEU A 18 7.15 5.53 -5.98
CA LEU A 18 6.07 6.23 -5.30
C LEU A 18 6.61 7.15 -4.19
N THR A 19 7.55 6.68 -3.39
CA THR A 19 8.24 7.48 -2.35
C THR A 19 8.90 8.72 -2.97
N ARG A 20 9.63 8.57 -4.07
CA ARG A 20 10.26 9.71 -4.78
C ARG A 20 9.21 10.68 -5.30
N ARG A 21 8.13 10.19 -5.90
CA ARG A 21 7.03 11.03 -6.39
C ARG A 21 6.39 11.83 -5.25
N ARG A 22 5.95 11.17 -4.18
CA ARG A 22 5.36 11.84 -3.01
C ARG A 22 6.32 12.81 -2.35
N SER A 23 7.62 12.51 -2.32
CA SER A 23 8.61 13.42 -1.76
C SER A 23 8.78 14.70 -2.59
N ARG A 24 8.65 14.62 -3.92
CA ARG A 24 8.67 15.79 -4.82
C ARG A 24 7.39 16.61 -4.77
N ASP A 25 6.24 15.94 -4.64
CA ASP A 25 4.92 16.59 -4.70
C ASP A 25 4.55 17.28 -3.36
N ARG A 26 5.35 17.09 -2.30
CA ARG A 26 5.10 17.68 -0.98
C ARG A 26 5.59 19.13 -0.91
N THR A 27 4.84 19.94 -0.18
CA THR A 27 5.18 21.32 0.17
C THR A 27 5.89 21.44 1.52
N ASP A 28 5.69 20.46 2.41
CA ASP A 28 6.37 20.34 3.70
C ASP A 28 7.31 19.12 3.70
N HIS A 29 8.57 19.34 4.08
CA HIS A 29 9.63 18.33 4.11
C HIS A 29 10.18 18.03 5.51
N THR A 30 9.50 18.48 6.58
CA THR A 30 9.91 18.24 7.98
C THR A 30 10.00 16.75 8.31
N GLU A 31 8.96 15.97 7.97
CA GLU A 31 8.98 14.51 8.08
C GLU A 31 9.54 13.84 6.82
N ARG A 32 10.44 12.86 6.99
CA ARG A 32 10.92 12.03 5.89
C ARG A 32 9.95 10.90 5.57
N ILE A 33 9.42 10.88 4.34
CA ILE A 33 8.65 9.74 3.82
C ILE A 33 9.63 8.70 3.25
N THR A 34 9.40 7.44 3.60
CA THR A 34 10.20 6.28 3.20
C THR A 34 9.28 5.16 2.73
N ASP A 35 9.84 4.12 2.09
CA ASP A 35 9.08 2.94 1.71
C ASP A 35 8.38 2.29 2.92
N ASN A 36 9.04 2.27 4.09
CA ASN A 36 8.42 1.81 5.34
C ASN A 36 7.24 2.67 5.79
N THR A 37 7.19 3.95 5.42
CA THR A 37 6.03 4.81 5.69
C THR A 37 4.85 4.40 4.82
N LEU A 38 5.09 4.13 3.54
CA LEU A 38 4.06 3.64 2.62
C LEU A 38 3.58 2.23 2.98
N ILE A 39 4.49 1.34 3.42
CA ILE A 39 4.12 0.01 3.91
C ILE A 39 3.23 0.11 5.16
N ARG A 40 3.56 1.00 6.11
CA ARG A 40 2.70 1.24 7.28
C ARG A 40 1.31 1.72 6.88
N VAL A 41 1.22 2.69 5.97
CA VAL A 41 -0.06 3.18 5.43
C VAL A 41 -0.84 2.05 4.74
N ALA A 42 -0.17 1.20 3.95
CA ALA A 42 -0.82 0.06 3.30
C ALA A 42 -1.36 -0.94 4.33
N VAL A 43 -0.63 -1.20 5.42
CA VAL A 43 -1.09 -2.05 6.53
C VAL A 43 -2.29 -1.42 7.23
N ASP A 44 -2.27 -0.12 7.52
CA ASP A 44 -3.38 0.58 8.15
C ASP A 44 -4.65 0.52 7.27
N LEU A 45 -4.49 0.73 5.96
CA LEU A 45 -5.57 0.60 4.99
C LEU A 45 -6.13 -0.83 4.94
N LEU A 46 -5.27 -1.85 4.93
CA LEU A 46 -5.69 -3.26 4.95
C LEU A 46 -6.49 -3.58 6.21
N LEU A 47 -6.00 -3.15 7.38
CA LEU A 47 -6.65 -3.39 8.67
C LEU A 47 -7.98 -2.64 8.79
N ALA A 48 -8.09 -1.45 8.21
CA ALA A 48 -9.34 -0.68 8.16
C ALA A 48 -10.43 -1.36 7.33
N HIS A 49 -10.07 -2.27 6.41
CA HIS A 49 -10.99 -3.03 5.55
C HIS A 49 -10.94 -4.53 5.86
N ALA A 50 -10.52 -4.92 7.07
CA ALA A 50 -10.34 -6.32 7.44
C ALA A 50 -11.64 -7.12 7.39
N ASP A 51 -12.80 -6.47 7.57
CA ASP A 51 -14.13 -7.04 7.43
C ASP A 51 -14.48 -7.44 5.99
N GLN A 52 -13.79 -6.85 5.00
CA GLN A 52 -13.96 -7.14 3.57
C GLN A 52 -13.00 -8.23 3.08
N LEU A 53 -11.99 -8.56 3.88
CA LEU A 53 -10.95 -9.52 3.53
C LEU A 53 -11.51 -10.95 3.55
N HIS A 54 -11.51 -11.62 2.40
CA HIS A 54 -11.98 -13.00 2.27
C HIS A 54 -11.19 -13.78 1.22
N GLY A 55 -11.24 -15.11 1.30
CA GLY A 55 -10.44 -16.02 0.47
C GLY A 55 -9.35 -16.75 1.24
N ASN A 56 -8.66 -17.65 0.56
CA ASN A 56 -7.66 -18.56 1.11
C ASN A 56 -6.27 -18.38 0.48
N THR A 57 -6.17 -17.62 -0.61
CA THR A 57 -4.90 -17.35 -1.31
C THR A 57 -4.54 -15.86 -1.26
N GLU A 58 -3.25 -15.52 -1.46
CA GLU A 58 -2.82 -14.11 -1.50
C GLU A 58 -3.58 -13.32 -2.58
N ASP A 59 -3.87 -13.95 -3.73
CA ASP A 59 -4.55 -13.29 -4.84
C ASP A 59 -6.04 -13.09 -4.56
N GLU A 60 -6.73 -14.07 -3.97
CA GLU A 60 -8.12 -13.91 -3.53
C GLU A 60 -8.24 -12.82 -2.44
N LEU A 61 -7.33 -12.81 -1.46
CA LEU A 61 -7.29 -11.79 -0.42
C LEU A 61 -7.03 -10.41 -1.02
N ARG A 62 -6.14 -10.30 -2.01
CA ARG A 62 -5.86 -9.05 -2.73
C ARG A 62 -7.12 -8.57 -3.45
N GLU A 63 -7.73 -9.42 -4.27
CA GLU A 63 -8.93 -9.11 -5.04
C GLU A 63 -10.08 -8.64 -4.15
N SER A 64 -10.28 -9.28 -2.99
CA SER A 64 -11.35 -8.94 -2.05
C SER A 64 -11.37 -7.47 -1.59
N VAL A 65 -10.19 -6.83 -1.54
CA VAL A 65 -10.04 -5.43 -1.09
C VAL A 65 -9.64 -4.48 -2.22
N THR A 66 -9.22 -4.97 -3.39
CA THR A 66 -8.84 -4.12 -4.53
C THR A 66 -9.95 -3.96 -5.58
N HIS A 67 -10.90 -4.89 -5.68
CA HIS A 67 -11.93 -4.86 -6.73
C HIS A 67 -12.84 -3.62 -6.65
N ARG A 68 -13.05 -3.04 -5.46
CA ARG A 68 -13.83 -1.80 -5.28
C ARG A 68 -13.04 -0.52 -5.56
N LEU A 69 -11.71 -0.58 -5.55
CA LEU A 69 -10.86 0.58 -5.85
C LEU A 69 -10.81 0.89 -7.36
N THR A 70 -11.08 -0.10 -8.21
CA THR A 70 -11.12 0.04 -9.68
C THR A 70 -12.48 0.47 -10.24
N ASP A 71 -13.57 0.28 -9.50
CA ASP A 71 -14.92 0.69 -9.94
C ASP A 71 -15.21 2.19 -9.72
N SER A 72 -14.40 2.91 -8.93
CA SER A 72 -14.60 4.34 -8.64
C SER A 72 -14.08 5.28 -9.75
N GLY A 73 -13.78 4.75 -10.94
CA GLY A 73 -13.27 5.50 -12.10
C GLY A 73 -14.13 5.43 -13.36
N SER A 74 -15.32 4.81 -13.30
CA SER A 74 -16.31 4.79 -14.39
C SER A 74 -17.56 5.54 -13.98
N LEU A 75 -17.49 6.88 -13.98
CA LEU A 75 -18.62 7.80 -14.16
C LEU A 75 -18.17 9.01 -14.97
#